data_AF-A0A401WWM7-F1
#
_entry.id   AF-A0A401WWM7-F1
#
_cell.length_a   1.000
_cell.length_b   1.000
_cell.length_c   1.000
_cell.angle_alpha   90.00
_cell.angle_beta   90.00
_cell.angle_gamma   90.00
#
_symmetry.space_group_name_H-M   'P 1'
#
loop_
_entity.id
_entity.type
_entity.pdbx_description
1 polymer ?
#
loop_
_entity_poly.entity_id
_entity_poly.type
_entity_poly.pdbx_seq_one_letter_code
_entity_poly.pdbx_strand_id
1 'polypeptide(L)'
;MAKKLNLDLLNKVWALAEQGTEGERDAARNRAEALVKPHGYTLADVPDLLLTEGYLDEEPAPSAGGFTFYDMSNPAHMRAYAEAERKKQAAWRMANRAKIDEVLARYGSEEAVFAYTAEEKAYDAAIKPFHKKGKAGQCDTWDGEHFSATAKVRAALATVKPWPDNIPDAIAEYEYWEKLYDDRNIADSNGQHEYLTQGADFRHWALGDLINKELEARNLSDVIVRLRFQEESQGVYDDSASILRDLERLHAAENSQRQDLAFGDIPPDWGSLAASVGKVGGVENRATSESQNMGNPHGMDPSDLRSEERLSSTSPPLSKLDTATKRRAEVVRILQTAEGMRMPLRAVAQMVGVSPTTVGNIKRRVLAMS
;
A
#
# COMPACT_ATOMS: atom_id res chain seq x y z
N MET A 1 30.14 -10.23 -24.87
CA MET A 1 30.15 -9.60 -23.53
C MET A 1 30.30 -8.11 -23.74
N ALA A 2 29.31 -7.30 -23.35
CA ALA A 2 29.49 -5.85 -23.35
C ALA A 2 30.63 -5.50 -22.38
N LYS A 3 31.57 -4.65 -22.82
CA LYS A 3 32.65 -4.16 -21.96
C LYS A 3 32.00 -3.39 -20.79
N LYS A 4 32.49 -3.53 -19.55
CA LYS A 4 31.93 -2.73 -18.44
C LYS A 4 32.17 -1.23 -18.71
N LEU A 5 31.18 -0.37 -18.48
CA LEU A 5 31.30 1.08 -18.62
C LEU A 5 32.45 1.58 -17.70
N ASN A 6 33.37 2.37 -18.25
CA ASN A 6 34.50 2.93 -17.49
C ASN A 6 34.10 4.27 -16.88
N LEU A 7 33.71 4.23 -15.61
CA LEU A 7 33.18 5.38 -14.88
C LEU A 7 34.24 6.42 -14.51
N ASP A 8 35.49 6.01 -14.27
CA ASP A 8 36.60 6.95 -14.02
C ASP A 8 36.86 7.83 -15.24
N LEU A 9 36.84 7.21 -16.43
CA LEU A 9 37.00 7.92 -17.69
C LEU A 9 35.78 8.81 -17.96
N LEU A 10 34.58 8.30 -17.69
CA LEU A 10 33.34 9.07 -17.85
C LEU A 10 33.34 10.31 -16.95
N ASN A 11 33.76 10.18 -15.68
CA ASN A 11 33.86 11.28 -14.72
C ASN A 11 34.82 12.38 -15.21
N LYS A 12 36.02 11.99 -15.65
CA LYS A 12 37.01 12.94 -16.20
C LYS A 12 36.52 13.66 -17.44
N VAL A 13 35.85 12.94 -18.34
CA VAL A 13 35.28 13.52 -19.57
C VAL A 13 34.11 14.43 -19.22
N TRP A 14 33.25 14.06 -18.26
CA TRP A 14 32.12 14.88 -17.83
C TRP A 14 32.56 16.18 -17.14
N ALA A 15 33.60 16.13 -16.30
CA ALA A 15 34.19 17.34 -15.71
C ALA A 15 34.67 18.35 -16.78
N LEU A 16 35.26 17.87 -17.88
CA LEU A 16 35.62 18.71 -19.03
C LEU A 16 34.39 19.21 -19.80
N ALA A 17 33.32 18.42 -19.88
CA ALA A 17 32.07 18.82 -20.52
C ALA A 17 31.35 19.96 -19.76
N GLU A 18 31.48 20.02 -18.44
CA GLU A 18 30.90 21.08 -17.61
C GLU A 18 31.80 22.32 -17.49
N GLN A 19 33.12 22.13 -17.35
CA GLN A 19 34.04 23.21 -16.96
C GLN A 19 35.01 23.65 -18.06
N GLY A 20 35.09 22.94 -19.20
CA GLY A 20 36.02 23.24 -20.30
C GLY A 20 35.71 24.52 -21.07
N THR A 21 36.54 24.85 -22.06
CA THR A 21 36.25 25.90 -23.06
C THR A 21 35.20 25.42 -24.08
N GLU A 22 34.57 26.32 -24.85
CA GLU A 22 33.44 25.97 -25.74
C GLU A 22 33.72 24.76 -26.66
N GLY A 23 34.87 24.75 -27.35
CA GLY A 23 35.26 23.61 -28.21
C GLY A 23 35.62 22.34 -27.44
N GLU A 24 36.13 22.46 -26.21
CA GLU A 24 36.42 21.32 -25.34
C GLU A 24 35.14 20.71 -24.76
N ARG A 25 34.13 21.54 -24.44
CA ARG A 25 32.84 21.08 -23.93
C ARG A 25 32.12 20.22 -24.94
N ASP A 26 32.04 20.66 -26.20
CA ASP A 26 31.35 19.89 -27.25
C ASP A 26 32.08 18.57 -27.56
N ALA A 27 33.42 18.61 -27.64
CA ALA A 27 34.22 17.40 -27.81
C ALA A 27 34.06 16.42 -26.63
N ALA A 28 34.02 16.94 -25.40
CA ALA A 28 33.81 16.14 -24.20
C ALA A 28 32.38 15.58 -24.11
N ARG A 29 31.34 16.34 -24.48
CA ARG A 29 29.94 15.86 -24.57
C ARG A 29 29.80 14.73 -25.58
N ASN A 30 30.32 14.90 -26.80
CA ASN A 30 30.31 13.86 -27.83
C ASN A 30 31.05 12.60 -27.36
N ARG A 31 32.17 12.77 -26.64
CA ARG A 31 32.94 11.64 -26.09
C ARG A 31 32.20 10.95 -24.95
N ALA A 32 31.53 11.69 -24.07
CA ALA A 32 30.69 11.12 -23.02
C ALA A 32 29.53 10.33 -23.63
N GLU A 33 28.83 10.87 -24.63
CA GLU A 33 27.76 10.17 -25.34
C GLU A 33 28.26 8.85 -25.97
N ALA A 34 29.41 8.89 -26.64
CA ALA A 34 30.01 7.70 -27.26
C ALA A 34 30.41 6.62 -26.24
N LEU A 35 30.74 7.01 -25.00
CA LEU A 35 31.05 6.06 -23.93
C LEU A 35 29.81 5.39 -23.36
N VAL A 36 28.69 6.11 -23.25
CA VAL A 36 27.48 5.60 -22.56
C VAL A 36 26.47 4.94 -23.50
N LYS A 37 26.42 5.35 -24.78
CA LYS A 37 25.51 4.81 -25.80
C LYS A 37 25.62 3.30 -26.04
N PRO A 38 26.81 2.66 -26.05
CA PRO A 38 26.92 1.20 -26.16
C PRO A 38 26.31 0.43 -24.98
N HIS A 39 26.02 1.11 -23.87
CA HIS A 39 25.39 0.56 -22.67
C HIS A 39 23.90 0.89 -22.56
N GLY A 40 23.31 1.52 -23.59
CA GLY A 40 21.89 1.89 -23.62
C GLY A 40 21.56 3.19 -22.89
N TYR A 41 22.58 3.95 -22.48
CA TYR A 41 22.42 5.24 -21.82
C TYR A 41 22.61 6.39 -22.81
N THR A 42 22.08 7.56 -22.46
CA THR A 42 22.18 8.82 -23.19
C THR A 42 23.10 9.79 -22.47
N LEU A 43 23.47 10.89 -23.13
CA LEU A 43 24.27 11.95 -22.51
C LEU A 43 23.61 12.54 -21.24
N ALA A 44 22.28 12.58 -21.21
CA ALA A 44 21.51 13.09 -20.07
C ALA A 44 21.64 12.20 -18.81
N ASP A 45 22.08 10.95 -18.97
CA ASP A 45 22.20 9.97 -17.88
C ASP A 45 23.53 10.04 -17.16
N VAL A 46 24.51 10.74 -17.75
CA VAL A 46 25.87 10.81 -17.23
C VAL A 46 25.91 11.33 -15.78
N PRO A 47 25.20 12.42 -15.41
CA PRO A 47 25.17 12.86 -14.01
C PRO A 47 24.69 11.78 -13.04
N ASP A 48 23.65 11.02 -13.40
CA ASP A 48 23.08 10.00 -12.52
C ASP A 48 23.95 8.76 -12.40
N LEU A 49 24.59 8.36 -13.51
CA LEU A 49 25.56 7.27 -13.55
C LEU A 49 26.77 7.55 -12.66
N LEU A 50 27.23 8.80 -12.63
CA LEU A 50 28.35 9.22 -11.78
C LEU A 50 27.95 9.29 -10.30
N LEU A 51 26.70 9.67 -9.99
CA LEU A 51 26.19 9.68 -8.62
C LEU A 51 25.95 8.26 -8.05
N THR A 52 25.51 7.32 -8.87
CA THR A 52 25.11 5.97 -8.43
C THR A 52 26.29 5.05 -8.10
N GLU A 53 27.43 5.20 -8.77
CA GLU A 53 28.57 4.27 -8.66
C GLU A 53 29.77 4.81 -7.85
N GLY A 54 29.58 5.91 -7.10
CA GLY A 54 30.40 6.20 -5.92
C GLY A 54 31.75 6.90 -6.17
N TYR A 55 31.74 8.06 -6.81
CA TYR A 55 32.78 9.06 -6.57
C TYR A 55 32.19 10.21 -5.73
N LEU A 56 32.29 10.09 -4.40
CA LEU A 56 32.59 11.13 -3.40
C LEU A 56 32.09 10.74 -1.99
N ASP A 57 32.94 11.04 -1.00
CA ASP A 57 32.93 10.93 0.48
C ASP A 57 32.11 9.84 1.21
N GLU A 58 32.74 9.27 2.24
CA GLU A 58 32.16 8.26 3.13
C GLU A 58 30.84 8.74 3.73
N GLU A 59 29.74 8.04 3.41
CA GLU A 59 28.48 8.16 4.13
C GLU A 59 28.74 8.04 5.64
N PRO A 60 28.15 8.87 6.51
CA PRO A 60 28.37 8.77 7.94
C PRO A 60 28.03 7.36 8.41
N ALA A 61 28.98 6.73 9.11
CA ALA A 61 28.87 5.34 9.52
C ALA A 61 27.54 5.10 10.27
N PRO A 62 26.77 4.05 9.90
CA PRO A 62 25.51 3.75 10.56
C PRO A 62 25.76 3.54 12.06
N SER A 63 24.86 4.07 12.89
CA SER A 63 24.89 3.82 14.33
C SER A 63 24.75 2.33 14.62
N ALA A 64 25.06 1.89 15.86
CA ALA A 64 24.97 0.49 16.27
C ALA A 64 23.58 -0.17 16.06
N GLY A 65 22.53 0.62 15.75
CA GLY A 65 21.20 0.17 15.37
C GLY A 65 20.94 0.01 13.88
N GLY A 66 21.92 0.27 12.99
CA GLY A 66 21.76 0.20 11.54
C GLY A 66 21.07 1.40 10.90
N PHE A 67 20.73 2.44 11.69
CA PHE A 67 20.17 3.69 11.20
C PHE A 67 21.25 4.78 11.15
N THR A 68 21.33 5.48 10.03
CA THR A 68 22.14 6.69 9.87
C THR A 68 21.33 7.89 10.33
N PHE A 69 21.76 8.54 11.42
CA PHE A 69 21.13 9.75 11.92
C PHE A 69 21.86 10.98 11.36
N TYR A 70 21.14 11.82 10.62
CA TYR A 70 21.64 13.12 10.18
C TYR A 70 21.21 14.19 11.19
N ASP A 71 22.19 14.88 11.80
CA ASP A 71 21.92 16.05 12.62
C ASP A 71 21.62 17.23 11.70
N MET A 72 20.34 17.53 11.50
CA MET A 72 19.89 18.60 10.62
C MET A 72 20.27 20.01 11.12
N SER A 73 20.76 20.15 12.35
CA SER A 73 21.33 21.42 12.84
C SER A 73 22.78 21.64 12.41
N ASN A 74 23.45 20.59 11.91
CA ASN A 74 24.83 20.62 11.44
C ASN A 74 24.90 20.75 9.90
N PRO A 75 25.50 21.83 9.36
CA PRO A 75 25.63 22.02 7.90
C PRO A 75 26.38 20.90 7.17
N ALA A 76 27.28 20.16 7.83
CA ALA A 76 27.95 19.02 7.22
C ALA A 76 27.00 17.83 7.06
N HIS A 77 26.17 17.55 8.06
CA HIS A 77 25.16 16.49 7.98
C HIS A 77 24.06 16.83 6.97
N MET A 78 23.64 18.10 6.86
CA MET A 78 22.71 18.52 5.81
C MET A 78 23.27 18.28 4.40
N ARG A 79 24.57 18.58 4.18
CA ARG A 79 25.23 18.31 2.90
C ARG A 79 25.30 16.80 2.60
N ALA A 80 25.71 16.01 3.59
CA ALA A 80 25.77 14.55 3.45
C ALA A 80 24.39 13.93 3.18
N TYR A 81 23.34 14.42 3.86
CA TYR A 81 21.96 14.00 3.61
C TYR A 81 21.50 14.36 2.20
N ALA A 82 21.73 15.61 1.77
CA ALA A 82 21.37 16.06 0.43
C ALA A 82 22.09 15.25 -0.67
N GLU A 83 23.34 14.87 -0.43
CA GLU A 83 24.09 13.98 -1.33
C GLU A 83 23.56 12.55 -1.36
N ALA A 84 23.25 11.98 -0.20
CA ALA A 84 22.63 10.66 -0.10
C ALA A 84 21.25 10.61 -0.79
N GLU A 85 20.41 11.63 -0.60
CA GLU A 85 19.12 11.72 -1.31
C GLU A 85 19.31 11.92 -2.82
N ARG A 86 20.26 12.74 -3.28
CA ARG A 86 20.59 12.85 -4.72
C ARG A 86 21.01 11.51 -5.31
N LYS A 87 21.84 10.74 -4.60
CA LYS A 87 22.28 9.40 -5.02
C LYS A 87 21.11 8.41 -5.07
N LYS A 88 20.24 8.43 -4.06
CA LYS A 88 19.02 7.61 -4.02
C LYS A 88 18.06 7.97 -5.15
N GLN A 89 17.85 9.25 -5.43
CA GLN A 89 17.04 9.73 -6.55
C GLN A 89 17.64 9.33 -7.90
N ALA A 90 18.96 9.46 -8.08
CA ALA A 90 19.65 9.01 -9.30
C ALA A 90 19.52 7.49 -9.50
N ALA A 91 19.70 6.70 -8.44
CA ALA A 91 19.49 5.25 -8.48
C ALA A 91 18.05 4.90 -8.86
N TRP A 92 17.08 5.61 -8.28
CA TRP A 92 15.66 5.43 -8.57
C TRP A 92 15.34 5.78 -10.02
N ARG A 93 15.86 6.90 -10.55
CA ARG A 93 15.69 7.30 -11.96
C ARG A 93 16.24 6.26 -12.92
N MET A 94 17.45 5.77 -12.66
CA MET A 94 18.05 4.71 -13.48
C MET A 94 17.22 3.43 -13.44
N ALA A 95 16.74 3.02 -12.25
CA ALA A 95 15.92 1.82 -12.10
C ALA A 95 14.52 1.95 -12.74
N ASN A 96 13.97 3.17 -12.80
CA ASN A 96 12.62 3.44 -13.32
C ASN A 96 12.61 4.14 -14.68
N ARG A 97 13.76 4.18 -15.38
CA ARG A 97 13.91 4.95 -16.62
C ARG A 97 12.83 4.64 -17.66
N ALA A 98 12.53 3.37 -17.88
CA ALA A 98 11.50 2.96 -18.83
C ALA A 98 10.10 3.53 -18.49
N LYS A 99 9.77 3.62 -17.19
CA LYS A 99 8.51 4.22 -16.74
C LYS A 99 8.50 5.74 -16.91
N ILE A 100 9.62 6.39 -16.61
CA ILE A 100 9.79 7.83 -16.83
C ILE A 100 9.61 8.13 -18.32
N ASP A 101 10.28 7.40 -19.20
CA ASP A 101 10.16 7.56 -20.65
C ASP A 101 8.72 7.32 -21.14
N GLU A 102 8.00 6.34 -20.57
CA GLU A 102 6.58 6.10 -20.88
C GLU A 102 5.69 7.28 -20.48
N VAL A 103 5.89 7.82 -19.27
CA VAL A 103 5.15 9.00 -18.78
C VAL A 103 5.46 10.19 -19.67
N LEU A 104 6.73 10.49 -19.92
CA LEU A 104 7.12 11.63 -20.76
C LEU A 104 6.61 11.48 -22.20
N ALA A 105 6.57 10.28 -22.76
CA ALA A 105 5.98 10.04 -24.08
C ALA A 105 4.46 10.31 -24.10
N ARG A 106 3.75 10.02 -23.00
CA ARG A 106 2.30 10.23 -22.88
C ARG A 106 1.93 11.72 -22.80
N TYR A 107 2.70 12.52 -22.06
CA TYR A 107 2.43 13.95 -21.84
C TYR A 107 3.22 14.88 -22.79
N GLY A 108 4.27 14.36 -23.43
CA GLY A 108 5.13 15.05 -24.40
C GLY A 108 6.33 15.79 -23.79
N SER A 109 6.27 16.17 -22.51
CA SER A 109 7.36 16.83 -21.78
C SER A 109 7.15 16.72 -20.27
N GLU A 110 8.20 16.96 -19.49
CA GLU A 110 8.12 16.98 -18.02
C GLU A 110 7.22 18.15 -17.56
N GLU A 111 7.38 19.33 -18.16
CA GLU A 111 6.56 20.49 -17.86
C GLU A 111 5.06 20.24 -18.10
N ALA A 112 4.73 19.42 -19.11
CA ALA A 112 3.35 19.04 -19.38
C ALA A 112 2.77 18.05 -18.34
N VAL A 113 3.60 17.21 -17.72
CA VAL A 113 3.16 16.30 -16.63
C VAL A 113 2.74 17.12 -15.39
N PHE A 114 3.50 18.17 -15.07
CA PHE A 114 3.24 19.04 -13.92
C PHE A 114 2.28 20.20 -14.19
N ALA A 115 1.92 20.43 -15.45
CA ALA A 115 0.93 21.45 -15.78
C ALA A 115 -0.42 21.10 -15.16
N TYR A 116 -0.93 21.99 -14.29
CA TYR A 116 -2.25 21.79 -13.69
C TYR A 116 -3.34 21.77 -14.76
N THR A 117 -4.15 20.73 -14.72
CA THR A 117 -5.29 20.53 -15.63
C THR A 117 -6.35 21.61 -15.44
N ALA A 118 -7.26 21.74 -16.41
CA ALA A 118 -8.39 22.64 -16.28
C ALA A 118 -9.30 22.27 -15.10
N GLU A 119 -9.44 20.96 -14.83
CA GLU A 119 -10.25 20.43 -13.75
C GLU A 119 -9.63 20.71 -12.37
N GLU A 120 -8.31 20.51 -12.20
CA GLU A 120 -7.58 20.91 -10.99
C GLU A 120 -7.77 22.40 -10.66
N LYS A 121 -7.57 23.27 -11.65
CA LYS A 121 -7.78 24.72 -11.50
C LYS A 121 -9.21 25.06 -11.12
N ALA A 122 -10.19 24.33 -11.63
CA ALA A 122 -11.59 24.53 -11.30
C ALA A 122 -11.90 24.14 -9.85
N TYR A 123 -11.36 23.03 -9.35
CA TYR A 123 -11.50 22.65 -7.94
C TYR A 123 -10.86 23.66 -7.01
N ASP A 124 -9.63 24.10 -7.29
CA ASP A 124 -8.96 25.15 -6.52
C ASP A 124 -9.78 26.44 -6.46
N ALA A 125 -10.33 26.86 -7.61
CA ALA A 125 -11.21 28.04 -7.67
C ALA A 125 -12.46 27.87 -6.82
N ALA A 126 -13.06 26.67 -6.79
CA ALA A 126 -14.25 26.37 -6.00
C ALA A 126 -13.99 26.40 -4.49
N ILE A 127 -12.82 25.94 -4.03
CA ILE A 127 -12.49 25.89 -2.61
C ILE A 127 -11.81 27.16 -2.08
N LYS A 128 -11.27 28.01 -2.96
CA LYS A 128 -10.60 29.28 -2.62
C LYS A 128 -11.37 30.16 -1.62
N PRO A 129 -12.70 30.32 -1.69
CA PRO A 129 -13.44 31.14 -0.71
C PRO A 129 -13.33 30.64 0.74
N PHE A 130 -12.99 29.37 0.95
CA PHE A 130 -12.86 28.78 2.28
C PHE A 130 -11.41 28.80 2.80
N HIS A 131 -10.44 29.20 1.97
CA HIS A 131 -9.05 29.30 2.36
C HIS A 131 -8.84 30.34 3.47
N LYS A 132 -8.19 29.91 4.53
CA LYS A 132 -7.77 30.72 5.67
C LYS A 132 -6.30 30.44 5.90
N LYS A 133 -5.49 31.47 5.68
CA LYS A 133 -4.05 31.40 5.94
C LYS A 133 -3.78 31.09 7.42
N GLY A 134 -2.92 30.12 7.66
CA GLY A 134 -2.44 29.77 8.99
C GLY A 134 -1.65 30.93 9.62
N LYS A 135 -1.59 30.95 10.95
CA LYS A 135 -0.64 31.82 11.67
C LYS A 135 0.79 31.30 11.46
N ALA A 136 1.81 32.09 11.82
CA ALA A 136 3.18 31.62 11.81
C ALA A 136 3.33 30.32 12.62
N GLY A 137 3.85 29.28 12.00
CA GLY A 137 3.97 27.94 12.59
C GLY A 137 2.68 27.10 12.56
N GLN A 138 1.64 27.53 11.83
CA GLN A 138 0.42 26.78 11.60
C GLN A 138 0.18 26.59 10.10
N CYS A 139 -0.40 25.45 9.73
CA CYS A 139 -0.80 25.18 8.36
C CYS A 139 -1.99 26.05 7.95
N ASP A 140 -2.10 26.29 6.65
CA ASP A 140 -3.33 26.84 6.07
C ASP A 140 -4.51 25.89 6.29
N THR A 141 -5.71 26.45 6.33
CA THR A 141 -6.94 25.67 6.49
C THR A 141 -7.93 26.06 5.41
N TRP A 142 -8.84 25.15 5.06
CA TRP A 142 -9.79 25.35 3.96
C TRP A 142 -11.25 25.36 4.42
N ASP A 143 -11.44 25.69 5.70
CA ASP A 143 -12.71 25.98 6.39
C ASP A 143 -12.47 26.35 7.87
N GLY A 144 -11.30 26.01 8.42
CA GLY A 144 -10.85 26.38 9.75
C GLY A 144 -10.86 25.24 10.76
N GLU A 145 -11.19 24.02 10.34
CA GLU A 145 -11.39 22.91 11.29
C GLU A 145 -10.55 21.68 10.98
N HIS A 146 -10.24 21.37 9.71
CA HIS A 146 -9.66 20.07 9.36
C HIS A 146 -8.63 20.08 8.21
N PHE A 147 -7.77 19.06 8.19
CA PHE A 147 -6.90 18.70 7.07
C PHE A 147 -7.67 17.96 5.95
N SER A 148 -8.92 17.58 6.21
CA SER A 148 -9.82 16.93 5.25
C SER A 148 -10.92 17.88 4.79
N ALA A 149 -11.49 17.62 3.62
CA ALA A 149 -12.58 18.42 3.08
C ALA A 149 -13.84 18.32 3.96
N THR A 150 -14.23 19.40 4.63
CA THR A 150 -15.53 19.44 5.33
C THR A 150 -16.70 19.34 4.35
N ALA A 151 -17.92 19.15 4.88
CA ALA A 151 -19.14 19.15 4.09
C ALA A 151 -19.30 20.41 3.22
N LYS A 152 -18.83 21.58 3.67
CA LYS A 152 -18.87 22.83 2.88
C LYS A 152 -17.92 22.77 1.68
N VAL A 153 -16.69 22.31 1.92
CA VAL A 153 -15.69 22.11 0.86
C VAL A 153 -16.19 21.06 -0.13
N ARG A 154 -16.74 19.94 0.35
CA ARG A 154 -17.30 18.88 -0.51
C ARG A 154 -18.48 19.38 -1.35
N ALA A 155 -19.33 20.23 -0.79
CA ALA A 155 -20.42 20.85 -1.55
C ALA A 155 -19.90 21.80 -2.64
N ALA A 156 -18.82 22.56 -2.36
CA ALA A 156 -18.20 23.41 -3.35
C ALA A 156 -17.52 22.61 -4.47
N LEU A 157 -16.78 21.55 -4.13
CA LEU A 157 -16.19 20.64 -5.12
C LEU A 157 -17.26 19.99 -6.02
N ALA A 158 -18.45 19.69 -5.48
CA ALA A 158 -19.57 19.15 -6.24
C ALA A 158 -20.09 20.10 -7.35
N THR A 159 -19.83 21.41 -7.24
CA THR A 159 -20.24 22.39 -8.26
C THR A 159 -19.40 22.32 -9.54
N VAL A 160 -18.19 21.77 -9.45
CA VAL A 160 -17.30 21.54 -10.60
C VAL A 160 -17.67 20.23 -11.29
N LYS A 161 -17.83 19.16 -10.51
CA LYS A 161 -18.26 17.84 -10.98
C LYS A 161 -19.10 17.17 -9.90
N PRO A 162 -20.30 16.64 -10.20
CA PRO A 162 -21.10 15.90 -9.23
C PRO A 162 -20.31 14.76 -8.56
N TRP A 163 -20.68 14.41 -7.34
CA TRP A 163 -20.12 13.22 -6.69
C TRP A 163 -20.66 11.94 -7.35
N PRO A 164 -19.82 10.91 -7.55
CA PRO A 164 -20.28 9.60 -8.00
C PRO A 164 -21.33 9.02 -7.04
N ASP A 165 -22.35 8.34 -7.59
CA ASP A 165 -23.46 7.78 -6.82
C ASP A 165 -23.36 6.27 -6.57
N ASN A 166 -22.30 5.65 -7.10
CA ASN A 166 -22.03 4.22 -7.00
C ASN A 166 -20.51 3.96 -6.91
N ILE A 167 -20.16 2.79 -6.37
CA ILE A 167 -18.77 2.42 -6.10
C ILE A 167 -17.92 2.34 -7.38
N PRO A 168 -18.38 1.72 -8.49
CA PRO A 168 -17.61 1.68 -9.73
C PRO A 168 -17.22 3.06 -10.26
N ASP A 169 -18.17 4.01 -10.31
CA ASP A 169 -17.90 5.36 -10.81
C ASP A 169 -16.95 6.14 -9.87
N ALA A 170 -17.06 5.90 -8.55
CA ALA A 170 -16.15 6.49 -7.58
C ALA A 170 -14.71 5.98 -7.75
N ILE A 171 -14.54 4.68 -7.99
CA ILE A 171 -13.22 4.08 -8.25
C ILE A 171 -12.63 4.58 -9.55
N ALA A 172 -13.41 4.64 -10.63
CA ALA A 172 -12.92 5.12 -11.92
C ALA A 172 -12.38 6.56 -11.81
N GLU A 173 -13.04 7.39 -10.99
CA GLU A 173 -12.55 8.73 -10.73
C GLU A 173 -11.35 8.77 -9.77
N TYR A 174 -11.33 7.93 -8.74
CA TYR A 174 -10.19 7.80 -7.83
C TYR A 174 -8.92 7.37 -8.57
N GLU A 175 -9.02 6.33 -9.40
CA GLU A 175 -7.93 5.82 -10.23
C GLU A 175 -7.40 6.86 -11.23
N TYR A 176 -8.27 7.75 -11.73
CA TYR A 176 -7.85 8.87 -12.56
C TYR A 176 -6.89 9.81 -11.79
N TRP A 177 -7.20 10.15 -10.55
CA TRP A 177 -6.37 11.01 -9.71
C TRP A 177 -5.10 10.30 -9.24
N GLU A 178 -5.20 9.05 -8.79
CA GLU A 178 -4.02 8.21 -8.46
C GLU A 178 -3.07 8.11 -9.64
N LYS A 179 -3.60 7.88 -10.85
CA LYS A 179 -2.77 7.79 -12.05
C LYS A 179 -2.02 9.09 -12.33
N LEU A 180 -2.68 10.24 -12.19
CA LEU A 180 -2.03 11.54 -12.38
C LEU A 180 -0.98 11.80 -11.30
N TYR A 181 -1.29 11.45 -10.05
CA TYR A 181 -0.37 11.53 -8.92
C TYR A 181 0.88 10.65 -9.15
N ASP A 182 0.68 9.39 -9.53
CA ASP A 182 1.75 8.43 -9.82
C ASP A 182 2.60 8.86 -11.01
N ASP A 183 1.98 9.34 -12.10
CA ASP A 183 2.71 9.84 -13.27
C ASP A 183 3.61 11.02 -12.88
N ARG A 184 3.11 11.97 -12.06
CA ARG A 184 3.89 13.10 -11.53
C ARG A 184 4.98 12.63 -10.57
N ASN A 185 4.69 11.66 -9.69
CA ASN A 185 5.69 11.09 -8.79
C ASN A 185 6.81 10.37 -9.54
N ILE A 186 6.46 9.69 -10.64
CA ILE A 186 7.43 9.03 -11.50
C ILE A 186 8.31 10.05 -12.21
N ALA A 187 7.71 11.10 -12.79
CA ALA A 187 8.44 12.17 -13.45
C ALA A 187 9.38 12.92 -12.48
N ASP A 188 8.94 13.16 -11.25
CA ASP A 188 9.72 13.83 -10.21
C ASP A 188 10.71 12.92 -9.47
N SER A 189 10.99 11.73 -10.01
CA SER A 189 11.99 10.84 -9.42
C SER A 189 11.70 10.40 -7.98
N ASN A 190 10.42 10.28 -7.63
CA ASN A 190 9.95 10.01 -6.29
C ASN A 190 10.43 11.05 -5.24
N GLY A 191 10.35 12.34 -5.60
CA GLY A 191 10.66 13.48 -4.73
C GLY A 191 9.71 13.65 -3.53
N GLN A 192 8.62 12.88 -3.46
CA GLN A 192 7.61 12.91 -2.40
C GLN A 192 6.97 14.29 -2.20
N HIS A 193 6.59 14.96 -3.29
CA HIS A 193 5.87 16.22 -3.25
C HIS A 193 4.34 16.04 -3.26
N GLU A 194 3.62 17.08 -2.84
CA GLU A 194 2.18 17.20 -3.08
C GLU A 194 1.96 17.47 -4.59
N TYR A 195 1.69 16.40 -5.35
CA TYR A 195 1.60 16.51 -6.81
C TYR A 195 0.26 16.99 -7.33
N LEU A 196 -0.82 16.87 -6.57
CA LEU A 196 -2.13 17.40 -6.94
C LEU A 196 -2.31 18.79 -6.36
N THR A 197 -3.03 19.65 -7.07
CA THR A 197 -3.56 20.88 -6.47
C THR A 197 -4.45 20.56 -5.26
N GLN A 198 -4.55 21.49 -4.30
CA GLN A 198 -5.26 21.24 -3.04
C GLN A 198 -6.72 20.81 -3.27
N GLY A 199 -7.44 21.44 -4.20
CA GLY A 199 -8.82 21.10 -4.51
C GLY A 199 -8.98 19.71 -5.10
N ALA A 200 -8.05 19.30 -5.97
CA ALA A 200 -8.02 17.96 -6.53
C ALA A 200 -7.63 16.91 -5.48
N ASP A 201 -6.66 17.21 -4.61
CA ASP A 201 -6.27 16.31 -3.53
C ASP A 201 -7.43 16.09 -2.55
N PHE A 202 -8.13 17.16 -2.14
CA PHE A 202 -9.35 17.04 -1.32
C PHE A 202 -10.43 16.19 -1.98
N ARG A 203 -10.59 16.30 -3.30
CA ARG A 203 -11.53 15.47 -4.03
C ARG A 203 -11.08 14.02 -4.06
N HIS A 204 -9.81 13.77 -4.32
CA HIS A 204 -9.19 12.45 -4.33
C HIS A 204 -9.39 11.73 -2.99
N TRP A 205 -9.05 12.37 -1.86
CA TRP A 205 -9.29 11.82 -0.53
C TRP A 205 -10.78 11.58 -0.22
N ALA A 206 -11.64 12.50 -0.63
CA ALA A 206 -13.09 12.35 -0.44
C ALA A 206 -13.68 11.19 -1.28
N LEU A 207 -13.12 10.91 -2.47
CA LEU A 207 -13.47 9.72 -3.25
C LEU A 207 -13.05 8.43 -2.53
N GLY A 208 -11.85 8.41 -1.94
CA GLY A 208 -11.42 7.28 -1.12
C GLY A 208 -12.36 7.01 0.05
N ASP A 209 -12.83 8.06 0.74
CA ASP A 209 -13.85 7.95 1.78
C ASP A 209 -15.21 7.47 1.23
N LEU A 210 -15.65 7.98 0.08
CA LEU A 210 -16.88 7.53 -0.59
C LEU A 210 -16.84 6.03 -0.87
N ILE A 211 -15.74 5.53 -1.45
CA ILE A 211 -15.52 4.13 -1.77
C ILE A 211 -15.41 3.30 -0.50
N ASN A 212 -14.70 3.78 0.52
CA ASN A 212 -14.40 3.01 1.73
C ASN A 212 -15.62 2.85 2.64
N LYS A 213 -16.45 3.89 2.81
CA LYS A 213 -17.48 3.88 3.87
C LYS A 213 -18.81 4.55 3.56
N GLU A 214 -18.90 5.48 2.61
CA GLU A 214 -20.11 6.31 2.49
C GLU A 214 -21.11 5.82 1.44
N LEU A 215 -20.64 5.31 0.29
CA LEU A 215 -21.52 4.70 -0.70
C LEU A 215 -22.00 3.35 -0.19
N GLU A 216 -23.21 2.93 -0.55
CA GLU A 216 -23.72 1.63 -0.16
C GLU A 216 -23.53 0.62 -1.30
N ALA A 217 -23.03 -0.59 -1.02
CA ALA A 217 -22.78 -1.60 -2.04
C ALA A 217 -24.07 -2.24 -2.55
N ARG A 218 -24.48 -1.98 -3.79
CA ARG A 218 -25.79 -2.37 -4.33
C ARG A 218 -25.92 -3.88 -4.58
N ASN A 219 -24.79 -4.57 -4.63
CA ASN A 219 -24.69 -6.00 -4.90
C ASN A 219 -23.35 -6.55 -4.36
N LEU A 220 -23.15 -7.87 -4.44
CA LEU A 220 -21.91 -8.50 -3.96
C LEU A 220 -20.66 -8.08 -4.75
N SER A 221 -20.81 -7.70 -6.02
CA SER A 221 -19.68 -7.20 -6.83
C SER A 221 -19.14 -5.90 -6.25
N ASP A 222 -20.01 -4.97 -5.85
CA ASP A 222 -19.64 -3.71 -5.20
C ASP A 222 -18.86 -3.96 -3.90
N VAL A 223 -19.25 -4.97 -3.10
CA VAL A 223 -18.54 -5.36 -1.88
C VAL A 223 -17.14 -5.90 -2.19
N ILE A 224 -17.02 -6.78 -3.19
CA ILE A 224 -15.72 -7.33 -3.61
C ILE A 224 -14.79 -6.21 -4.10
N VAL A 225 -15.35 -5.26 -4.86
CA VAL A 225 -14.62 -4.11 -5.38
C VAL A 225 -14.11 -3.22 -4.24
N ARG A 226 -14.94 -2.94 -3.22
CA ARG A 226 -14.50 -2.22 -2.01
C ARG A 226 -13.41 -2.95 -1.25
N LEU A 227 -13.51 -4.28 -1.09
CA LEU A 227 -12.49 -5.07 -0.40
C LEU A 227 -11.14 -5.00 -1.10
N ARG A 228 -11.13 -5.06 -2.44
CA ARG A 228 -9.90 -4.90 -3.23
C ARG A 228 -9.29 -3.53 -3.04
N PHE A 229 -10.12 -2.48 -3.11
CA PHE A 229 -9.68 -1.12 -2.83
C PHE A 229 -9.03 -0.99 -1.44
N GLN A 230 -9.64 -1.56 -0.40
CA GLN A 230 -9.06 -1.56 0.96
C GLN A 230 -7.73 -2.34 1.02
N GLU A 231 -7.64 -3.51 0.39
CA GLU A 231 -6.41 -4.31 0.32
C GLU A 231 -5.27 -3.56 -0.40
N GLU A 232 -5.57 -2.98 -1.56
CA GLU A 232 -4.62 -2.23 -2.39
C GLU A 232 -4.13 -0.95 -1.70
N SER A 233 -4.96 -0.35 -0.84
CA SER A 233 -4.60 0.83 -0.04
C SER A 233 -3.60 0.55 1.08
N GLN A 234 -3.21 -0.71 1.31
CA GLN A 234 -2.24 -1.12 2.33
C GLN A 234 -2.57 -0.63 3.75
N GLY A 235 -3.87 -0.52 4.07
CA GLY A 235 -4.35 -0.10 5.38
C GLY A 235 -4.58 1.40 5.54
N VAL A 236 -4.43 2.21 4.47
CA VAL A 236 -4.91 3.59 4.46
C VAL A 236 -6.44 3.61 4.59
N TYR A 237 -7.12 2.69 3.90
CA TYR A 237 -8.56 2.47 4.00
C TYR A 237 -8.83 1.07 4.57
N ASP A 238 -9.43 1.00 5.75
CA ASP A 238 -9.74 -0.27 6.45
C ASP A 238 -11.02 -0.13 7.29
N ASP A 239 -12.15 0.20 6.63
CA ASP A 239 -13.44 0.22 7.31
C ASP A 239 -14.21 -1.10 7.13
N SER A 240 -13.78 -2.11 7.89
CA SER A 240 -14.44 -3.41 7.95
C SER A 240 -15.91 -3.34 8.43
N ALA A 241 -16.28 -2.31 9.20
CA ALA A 241 -17.67 -2.15 9.67
C ALA A 241 -18.62 -1.80 8.52
N SER A 242 -18.16 -1.00 7.55
CA SER A 242 -18.95 -0.70 6.35
C SER A 242 -19.16 -1.93 5.47
N ILE A 243 -18.15 -2.80 5.34
CA ILE A 243 -18.29 -4.09 4.63
C ILE A 243 -19.37 -4.98 5.29
N LEU A 244 -19.32 -5.10 6.62
CA LEU A 244 -20.30 -5.90 7.35
C LEU A 244 -21.72 -5.35 7.14
N ARG A 245 -21.89 -4.03 7.24
CA ARG A 245 -23.18 -3.35 7.00
C ARG A 245 -23.72 -3.62 5.60
N ASP A 246 -22.87 -3.57 4.58
CA ASP A 246 -23.27 -3.86 3.20
C ASP A 246 -23.73 -5.33 3.04
N LEU A 247 -22.98 -6.28 3.59
CA LEU A 247 -23.32 -7.70 3.54
C LEU A 247 -24.64 -8.02 4.28
N GLU A 248 -24.82 -7.46 5.47
CA GLU A 248 -26.06 -7.62 6.25
C GLU A 248 -27.27 -7.09 5.48
N ARG A 249 -27.13 -5.93 4.83
CA ARG A 249 -28.19 -5.33 4.00
C ARG A 249 -28.52 -6.19 2.78
N LEU A 250 -27.50 -6.66 2.06
CA LEU A 250 -27.70 -7.51 0.89
C LEU A 250 -28.38 -8.84 1.25
N HIS A 251 -27.97 -9.44 2.38
CA HIS A 251 -28.61 -10.64 2.90
C HIS A 251 -30.08 -10.39 3.31
N ALA A 252 -30.38 -9.24 3.94
CA ALA A 252 -31.76 -8.87 4.26
C ALA A 252 -32.62 -8.71 3.00
N ALA A 253 -32.11 -8.03 1.96
CA ALA A 253 -32.81 -7.83 0.70
C ALA A 253 -33.11 -9.15 -0.03
N GLU A 254 -32.16 -10.09 -0.04
CA GLU A 254 -32.36 -11.42 -0.63
C GLU A 254 -33.46 -12.21 0.09
N ASN A 255 -33.50 -12.14 1.44
CA ASN A 255 -34.51 -12.83 2.22
C ASN A 255 -35.92 -12.27 2.02
N SER A 256 -36.06 -10.94 1.87
CA SER A 256 -37.35 -10.32 1.54
C SER A 256 -37.86 -10.78 0.17
N GLN A 257 -37.00 -10.81 -0.86
CA GLN A 257 -37.40 -11.28 -2.20
C GLN A 257 -37.85 -12.74 -2.22
N ARG A 258 -37.22 -13.61 -1.42
CA ARG A 258 -37.62 -15.03 -1.31
C ARG A 258 -38.99 -15.21 -0.65
N GLN A 259 -39.37 -14.32 0.27
CA GLN A 259 -40.69 -14.39 0.93
C GLN A 259 -41.83 -13.97 -0.01
N ASP A 260 -41.59 -12.97 -0.87
CA ASP A 260 -42.59 -12.52 -1.85
C ASP A 260 -42.89 -13.59 -2.92
N LEU A 261 -41.87 -14.34 -3.35
CA LEU A 261 -42.04 -15.45 -4.31
C LEU A 261 -42.72 -16.68 -3.71
N ALA A 262 -42.66 -16.88 -2.39
CA ALA A 262 -43.33 -18.01 -1.72
C ALA A 262 -44.83 -17.77 -1.49
N PHE A 263 -45.32 -16.54 -1.65
CA PHE A 263 -46.74 -16.16 -1.46
C PHE A 263 -47.50 -15.90 -2.76
N GLY A 264 -46.83 -15.91 -3.92
CA GLY A 264 -47.47 -15.79 -5.23
C GLY A 264 -48.06 -17.11 -5.72
N ASP A 265 -49.39 -17.22 -5.63
CA ASP A 265 -50.25 -18.13 -6.39
C ASP A 265 -49.81 -19.60 -6.49
N ILE A 266 -50.07 -20.38 -5.44
CA ILE A 266 -50.50 -21.77 -5.66
C ILE A 266 -51.91 -21.68 -6.24
N PRO A 267 -52.14 -22.03 -7.53
CA PRO A 267 -53.49 -22.04 -8.07
C PRO A 267 -54.31 -23.06 -7.29
N PRO A 268 -55.47 -22.70 -6.72
CA PRO A 268 -56.32 -23.63 -5.99
C PRO A 268 -57.13 -24.46 -6.99
N ASP A 269 -56.50 -25.17 -7.92
CA ASP A 269 -57.22 -26.09 -8.81
C ASP A 269 -56.32 -27.14 -9.46
N TRP A 270 -55.81 -28.11 -8.69
CA TRP A 270 -55.53 -29.44 -9.23
C TRP A 270 -56.27 -30.46 -8.37
N GLY A 271 -57.51 -30.69 -8.79
CA GLY A 271 -58.41 -31.67 -8.21
C GLY A 271 -57.83 -33.07 -8.15
N SER A 272 -58.29 -33.78 -7.12
CA SER A 272 -58.28 -35.23 -6.97
C SER A 272 -58.41 -36.00 -8.28
N LEU A 273 -57.46 -36.89 -8.55
CA LEU A 273 -57.76 -38.14 -9.24
C LEU A 273 -57.14 -39.31 -8.46
N ALA A 274 -58.04 -40.20 -8.06
CA ALA A 274 -57.78 -41.41 -7.31
C ALA A 274 -57.10 -42.49 -8.17
N ALA A 275 -56.32 -43.31 -7.47
CA ALA A 275 -56.10 -44.75 -7.66
C ALA A 275 -55.47 -45.29 -8.96
N SER A 276 -54.24 -45.83 -8.83
CA SER A 276 -53.84 -47.17 -9.30
C SER A 276 -52.41 -47.46 -8.80
N VAL A 277 -52.24 -48.20 -7.70
CA VAL A 277 -51.84 -49.63 -7.67
C VAL A 277 -50.64 -49.96 -8.57
N GLY A 278 -49.47 -50.18 -7.97
CA GLY A 278 -48.26 -50.67 -8.64
C GLY A 278 -47.10 -50.92 -7.66
N LYS A 279 -46.91 -52.19 -7.32
CA LYS A 279 -46.10 -52.78 -6.25
C LYS A 279 -44.59 -52.88 -6.59
N VAL A 280 -43.76 -52.96 -5.54
CA VAL A 280 -42.49 -53.73 -5.37
C VAL A 280 -41.15 -52.95 -5.26
N GLY A 281 -40.55 -53.08 -4.06
CA GLY A 281 -39.11 -53.25 -3.79
C GLY A 281 -38.30 -51.96 -3.72
N GLY A 282 -37.51 -51.65 -2.68
CA GLY A 282 -36.99 -52.38 -1.54
C GLY A 282 -35.72 -51.67 -1.07
N VAL A 283 -35.26 -52.00 0.14
CA VAL A 283 -33.94 -51.68 0.75
C VAL A 283 -33.82 -50.33 1.48
N GLU A 284 -34.19 -50.41 2.77
CA GLU A 284 -33.36 -50.18 3.97
C GLU A 284 -32.30 -49.06 4.02
N ASN A 285 -32.48 -48.17 5.01
CA ASN A 285 -31.50 -47.68 6.03
C ASN A 285 -32.04 -46.33 6.56
N ARG A 286 -32.81 -46.20 7.64
CA ARG A 286 -32.60 -46.49 9.08
C ARG A 286 -31.34 -45.86 9.71
N ALA A 287 -31.53 -44.68 10.31
CA ALA A 287 -31.12 -44.25 11.68
C ALA A 287 -31.11 -42.70 11.72
N THR A 288 -32.07 -42.01 12.35
CA THR A 288 -32.11 -41.57 13.77
C THR A 288 -30.86 -40.76 14.18
N SER A 289 -30.90 -39.60 14.83
CA SER A 289 -31.89 -39.00 15.74
C SER A 289 -31.59 -37.49 15.88
N GLU A 290 -32.62 -36.72 16.23
CA GLU A 290 -32.70 -35.83 17.41
C GLU A 290 -31.39 -35.42 18.12
N SER A 291 -31.20 -34.26 18.73
CA SER A 291 -31.93 -33.02 18.96
C SER A 291 -31.04 -32.23 19.95
N GLN A 292 -31.46 -31.01 20.30
CA GLN A 292 -31.07 -30.23 21.49
C GLN A 292 -29.78 -29.40 21.39
N ASN A 293 -29.84 -28.06 21.49
CA ASN A 293 -30.43 -27.16 22.51
C ASN A 293 -29.45 -26.87 23.66
N MET A 294 -29.36 -25.58 24.02
CA MET A 294 -28.62 -24.97 25.13
C MET A 294 -27.07 -25.02 25.00
N GLY A 295 -26.31 -24.00 25.35
CA GLY A 295 -26.62 -22.74 26.01
C GLY A 295 -25.31 -21.98 26.24
N ASN A 296 -25.43 -20.66 26.22
CA ASN A 296 -24.44 -19.71 26.70
C ASN A 296 -24.24 -19.91 28.21
N PRO A 297 -23.04 -19.64 28.77
CA PRO A 297 -23.05 -18.73 29.92
C PRO A 297 -21.88 -17.71 29.97
N HIS A 298 -22.23 -16.58 30.60
CA HIS A 298 -21.44 -15.60 31.36
C HIS A 298 -20.14 -16.17 32.00
N GLY A 299 -19.04 -15.43 32.17
CA GLY A 299 -18.91 -14.10 32.80
C GLY A 299 -18.42 -14.25 34.26
N MET A 300 -17.55 -13.33 34.71
CA MET A 300 -16.87 -13.21 36.04
C MET A 300 -15.60 -14.04 36.25
N ASP A 301 -14.57 -13.62 36.99
CA ASP A 301 -14.05 -12.36 37.58
C ASP A 301 -12.67 -12.77 38.16
N PRO A 302 -11.68 -11.87 38.39
CA PRO A 302 -10.32 -12.24 38.73
C PRO A 302 -10.10 -12.37 40.24
N SER A 303 -9.00 -13.03 40.59
CA SER A 303 -8.33 -13.14 41.90
C SER A 303 -8.61 -14.44 42.67
N ASP A 304 -7.62 -15.33 42.78
CA ASP A 304 -6.96 -15.58 44.08
C ASP A 304 -5.67 -16.42 43.92
N LEU A 305 -4.88 -16.37 44.99
CA LEU A 305 -3.44 -16.56 45.14
C LEU A 305 -2.90 -18.00 45.25
N ARG A 306 -1.55 -18.09 45.14
CA ARG A 306 -0.61 -19.08 45.77
C ARG A 306 -0.66 -20.52 45.23
N SER A 307 0.38 -21.34 45.24
CA SER A 307 1.85 -21.31 45.37
C SER A 307 2.27 -22.81 45.23
N GLU A 308 3.57 -23.08 45.15
CA GLU A 308 4.23 -24.42 45.05
C GLU A 308 4.32 -24.97 43.61
N GLU A 309 5.37 -25.67 43.17
CA GLU A 309 6.81 -25.71 43.41
C GLU A 309 7.32 -26.73 42.36
N ARG A 310 8.55 -26.54 41.83
CA ARG A 310 9.37 -27.54 41.12
C ARG A 310 8.96 -27.98 39.70
N LEU A 311 9.76 -27.59 38.72
CA LEU A 311 10.91 -28.40 38.25
C LEU A 311 11.78 -27.56 37.31
N SER A 312 13.08 -27.54 37.59
CA SER A 312 14.12 -26.90 36.79
C SER A 312 14.14 -27.45 35.36
N SER A 313 13.75 -26.62 34.40
CA SER A 313 14.17 -26.72 33.00
C SER A 313 14.82 -25.40 32.64
N THR A 314 16.11 -25.45 32.33
CA THR A 314 16.91 -24.35 31.81
C THR A 314 16.33 -23.86 30.49
N SER A 315 15.46 -22.85 30.56
CA SER A 315 15.09 -22.00 29.44
C SER A 315 15.00 -20.55 29.95
N PRO A 316 15.66 -19.58 29.30
CA PRO A 316 15.60 -18.20 29.74
C PRO A 316 14.16 -17.65 29.66
N PRO A 317 13.74 -16.77 30.57
CA PRO A 317 12.38 -16.25 30.61
C PRO A 317 12.01 -15.47 29.34
N LEU A 318 10.80 -15.72 28.84
CA LEU A 318 10.17 -15.20 27.62
C LEU A 318 10.02 -13.66 27.48
N SER A 319 10.57 -12.86 28.41
CA SER A 319 10.29 -11.40 28.48
C SER A 319 11.35 -10.48 27.87
N LYS A 320 12.45 -11.00 27.28
CA LYS A 320 13.58 -10.16 26.82
C LYS A 320 13.65 -9.88 25.31
N LEU A 321 12.71 -10.38 24.51
CA LEU A 321 12.65 -10.07 23.07
C LEU A 321 11.65 -8.94 22.83
N ASP A 322 12.00 -7.74 23.30
CA ASP A 322 11.16 -6.52 23.24
C ASP A 322 10.73 -6.13 21.81
N THR A 323 11.56 -6.44 20.82
CA THR A 323 11.42 -5.97 19.44
C THR A 323 11.19 -7.10 18.45
N ALA A 324 10.40 -6.84 17.40
CA ALA A 324 10.08 -7.80 16.36
C ALA A 324 11.34 -8.36 15.65
N THR A 325 12.38 -7.54 15.50
CA THR A 325 13.67 -7.95 14.92
C THR A 325 14.38 -8.99 15.78
N LYS A 326 14.47 -8.80 17.10
CA LYS A 326 15.06 -9.78 18.02
C LYS A 326 14.27 -11.08 18.03
N ARG A 327 12.94 -11.01 18.00
CA ARG A 327 12.07 -12.20 17.87
C ARG A 327 12.33 -12.96 16.57
N ARG A 328 12.49 -12.29 15.43
CA ARG A 328 12.81 -12.95 14.16
C ARG A 328 14.20 -13.59 14.15
N ALA A 329 15.20 -12.91 14.72
CA ALA A 329 16.55 -13.46 14.84
C ALA A 329 16.57 -14.73 15.71
N GLU A 330 15.78 -14.76 16.78
CA GLU A 330 15.67 -15.94 17.64
C GLU A 330 14.98 -17.12 16.93
N VAL A 331 13.97 -16.86 16.10
CA VAL A 331 13.38 -17.91 15.24
C VAL A 331 14.42 -18.50 14.28
N VAL A 332 15.27 -17.66 13.67
CA VAL A 332 16.36 -18.13 12.80
C VAL A 332 17.33 -19.01 13.60
N ARG A 333 17.74 -18.58 14.79
CA ARG A 333 18.66 -19.33 15.66
C ARG A 333 18.11 -20.71 16.01
N ILE A 334 16.82 -20.81 16.36
CA ILE A 334 16.17 -22.09 16.66
C ILE A 334 16.15 -22.98 15.42
N LEU A 335 15.75 -22.45 14.27
CA LEU A 335 15.63 -23.20 13.01
C LEU A 335 16.98 -23.59 12.39
N GLN A 336 18.11 -23.03 12.84
CA GLN A 336 19.44 -23.49 12.44
C GLN A 336 19.89 -24.77 13.17
N THR A 337 19.14 -25.22 14.18
CA THR A 337 19.42 -26.48 14.88
C THR A 337 18.62 -27.64 14.28
N ALA A 338 19.18 -28.85 14.29
CA ALA A 338 18.51 -30.06 13.80
C ALA A 338 17.20 -30.36 14.58
N GLU A 339 17.17 -30.01 15.86
CA GLU A 339 16.00 -30.13 16.72
C GLU A 339 14.92 -29.11 16.33
N GLY A 340 15.28 -27.83 16.21
CA GLY A 340 14.35 -26.77 15.82
C GLY A 340 13.75 -26.97 14.43
N MET A 341 14.48 -27.59 13.50
CA MET A 341 13.95 -27.95 12.19
C MET A 341 12.85 -29.01 12.22
N ARG A 342 12.85 -29.87 13.25
CA ARG A 342 11.84 -30.92 13.46
C ARG A 342 10.64 -30.44 14.30
N MET A 343 10.75 -29.28 14.96
CA MET A 343 9.65 -28.74 15.76
C MET A 343 8.47 -28.27 14.88
N PRO A 344 7.22 -28.44 15.36
CA PRO A 344 6.04 -27.88 14.69
C PRO A 344 6.07 -26.35 14.76
N LEU A 345 5.65 -25.69 13.67
CA LEU A 345 5.74 -24.22 13.52
C LEU A 345 5.05 -23.47 14.66
N ARG A 346 3.93 -24.00 15.15
CA ARG A 346 3.18 -23.41 16.28
C ARG A 346 3.97 -23.44 17.59
N ALA A 347 4.79 -24.47 17.83
CA ALA A 347 5.61 -24.56 19.04
C ALA A 347 6.72 -23.49 19.02
N VAL A 348 7.41 -23.35 17.89
CA VAL A 348 8.45 -22.30 17.71
C VAL A 348 7.83 -20.90 17.81
N ALA A 349 6.64 -20.70 17.24
CA ALA A 349 5.89 -19.45 17.32
C ALA A 349 5.56 -19.06 18.77
N GLN A 350 5.08 -20.03 19.57
CA GLN A 350 4.76 -19.83 20.98
C GLN A 350 6.00 -19.56 21.84
N MET A 351 7.12 -20.23 21.53
CA MET A 351 8.41 -20.03 22.23
C MET A 351 9.02 -18.64 22.00
N VAL A 352 8.69 -17.97 20.90
CA VAL A 352 9.35 -16.70 20.52
C VAL A 352 8.37 -15.52 20.53
N GLY A 353 7.06 -15.77 20.66
CA GLY A 353 6.04 -14.73 20.64
C GLY A 353 5.82 -14.12 19.25
N VAL A 354 5.75 -14.97 18.21
CA VAL A 354 5.48 -14.55 16.82
C VAL A 354 4.34 -15.37 16.21
N SER A 355 3.80 -14.96 15.06
CA SER A 355 2.79 -15.75 14.36
C SER A 355 3.40 -17.01 13.70
N PRO A 356 2.68 -18.15 13.63
CA PRO A 356 3.12 -19.35 12.92
C PRO A 356 3.49 -19.10 11.45
N THR A 357 2.79 -18.16 10.79
CA THR A 357 3.09 -17.72 9.42
C THR A 357 4.49 -17.11 9.31
N THR A 358 4.89 -16.30 10.30
CA THR A 358 6.24 -15.71 10.35
C THR A 358 7.31 -16.79 10.44
N VAL A 359 7.10 -17.79 11.30
CA VAL A 359 8.02 -18.94 11.43
C VAL A 359 8.10 -19.73 10.12
N GLY A 360 6.97 -19.98 9.46
CA GLY A 360 6.93 -20.68 8.17
C GLY A 360 7.69 -19.95 7.06
N ASN A 361 7.57 -18.62 7.00
CA ASN A 361 8.32 -17.80 6.05
C ASN A 361 9.83 -17.84 6.30
N ILE A 362 10.24 -17.77 7.57
CA ILE A 362 11.66 -17.85 7.95
C ILE A 362 12.22 -19.25 7.66
N LYS A 363 11.49 -20.32 7.98
CA LYS A 363 11.91 -21.70 7.73
C LYS A 363 12.17 -21.98 6.24
N ARG A 364 11.32 -21.46 5.35
CA ARG A 364 11.53 -21.56 3.89
C ARG A 364 12.81 -20.86 3.44
N ARG A 365 13.13 -19.70 4.01
CA ARG A 365 14.36 -18.96 3.68
C ARG A 365 15.62 -19.66 4.19
N VAL A 366 15.59 -20.19 5.41
CA VAL A 366 16.72 -20.95 5.98
C VAL A 366 17.03 -22.19 5.13
N LEU A 367 16.00 -22.90 4.67
CA LEU A 367 16.14 -24.04 3.76
C LEU A 367 16.66 -23.67 2.37
N ALA A 368 16.36 -22.47 1.88
CA ALA A 368 16.88 -22.00 0.59
C ALA A 368 18.34 -21.54 0.65
N MET A 369 18.89 -21.35 1.85
CA MET A 369 20.27 -20.91 2.10
C MET A 369 21.20 -22.05 2.57
N SER A 370 20.64 -23.25 2.80
CA SER A 370 21.39 -24.47 3.14
C SER A 370 21.47 -25.36 1.91
#